data_AF-A0A520CFA3-F1
#
_entry.id   AF-A0A520CFA3-F1
#
_cell.length_a   1.000
_cell.length_b   1.000
_cell.length_c   1.000
_cell.angle_alpha   90.00
_cell.angle_beta   90.00
_cell.angle_gamma   90.00
#
_symmetry.space_group_name_H-M   'P 1'
#
loop_
_entity.id
_entity.type
_entity.pdbx_description
1 polymer ?
#
loop_
_entity_poly.entity_id
_entity_poly.type
_entity_poly.pdbx_seq_one_letter_code
_entity_poly.pdbx_strand_id
1 'polypeptide(L)'
;MFNKTEGTIRNIAGHVQEAFGSVTGDTASEVKGKARRAAGNAQYGYGEVIEQLRESAVKNPIGTVAIVAGVFFVVGAIWSRR
;
A
#
# COMPACT_ATOMS: atom_id res chain seq x y z
N MET A 1 -11.94 -23.49 -19.77
CA MET A 1 -11.48 -22.10 -20.08
C MET A 1 -10.71 -21.44 -18.94
N PHE A 2 -10.79 -21.91 -17.68
CA PHE A 2 -10.07 -21.33 -16.52
C PHE A 2 -8.53 -21.41 -16.57
N ASN A 3 -7.96 -22.46 -17.18
CA ASN A 3 -6.50 -22.64 -17.26
C ASN A 3 -5.76 -21.53 -18.03
N LYS A 4 -6.40 -20.91 -19.03
CA LYS A 4 -5.76 -19.86 -19.83
C LYS A 4 -5.67 -18.54 -19.05
N THR A 5 -6.72 -18.23 -18.29
CA THR A 5 -6.80 -17.07 -17.41
C THR A 5 -5.80 -17.16 -16.26
N GLU A 6 -5.67 -18.34 -15.65
CA GLU A 6 -4.72 -18.56 -14.54
C GLU A 6 -3.26 -18.44 -15.00
N GLY A 7 -2.95 -18.94 -16.22
CA GLY A 7 -1.64 -18.75 -16.85
C GLY A 7 -1.31 -17.28 -17.16
N THR A 8 -2.28 -16.52 -17.67
CA THR A 8 -2.10 -15.08 -17.94
C THR A 8 -1.93 -14.28 -16.66
N ILE A 9 -2.72 -14.56 -15.62
CA ILE A 9 -2.62 -13.90 -14.32
C ILE A 9 -1.26 -14.15 -13.67
N ARG A 10 -0.76 -15.40 -13.73
CA ARG A 10 0.53 -15.74 -13.13
C ARG A 10 1.71 -15.09 -13.85
N ASN A 11 1.61 -14.91 -15.16
CA ASN A 11 2.64 -14.24 -15.96
C ASN A 11 2.69 -12.74 -15.67
N ILE A 12 1.52 -12.08 -15.57
CA ILE A 12 1.41 -10.67 -15.18
C ILE A 12 1.94 -10.47 -13.75
N ALA A 13 1.57 -11.35 -12.82
CA ALA A 13 2.06 -11.30 -11.45
C ALA A 13 3.59 -11.41 -11.37
N GLY A 14 4.21 -12.29 -12.19
CA GLY A 14 5.65 -12.45 -12.29
C GLY A 14 6.36 -11.17 -12.74
N HIS A 15 5.88 -10.54 -13.82
CA HIS A 15 6.46 -9.28 -14.32
C HIS A 15 6.34 -8.13 -13.31
N VAL A 16 5.20 -8.04 -12.62
CA VAL A 16 4.99 -7.02 -11.58
C VAL A 16 5.92 -7.27 -10.39
N GLN A 17 6.11 -8.52 -9.97
CA GLN A 17 7.00 -8.87 -8.86
C GLN A 17 8.47 -8.57 -9.18
N GLU A 18 8.89 -8.78 -10.42
CA GLU A 18 10.25 -8.53 -10.90
C GLU A 18 10.56 -7.03 -10.95
N ALA A 19 9.66 -6.22 -11.49
CA ALA A 19 9.78 -4.76 -11.52
C ALA A 19 9.70 -4.14 -10.11
N PHE A 20 8.82 -4.67 -9.25
CA PHE A 20 8.69 -4.17 -7.88
C PHE A 20 9.90 -4.55 -7.02
N GLY A 21 10.49 -5.74 -7.25
CA GLY A 21 11.68 -6.21 -6.52
C GLY A 21 12.94 -5.40 -6.80
N SER A 22 13.19 -5.04 -8.06
CA SER A 22 14.34 -4.23 -8.47
C SER A 22 14.26 -2.80 -7.94
N VAL A 23 13.08 -2.17 -7.99
CA VAL A 23 12.88 -0.80 -7.50
C VAL A 23 12.87 -0.74 -5.97
N THR A 24 12.30 -1.75 -5.28
CA THR A 24 12.19 -1.73 -3.82
C THR A 24 13.52 -2.00 -3.13
N GLY A 25 14.45 -2.73 -3.76
CA GLY A 25 15.75 -3.10 -3.17
C GLY A 25 16.59 -1.90 -2.73
N ASP A 26 16.81 -0.94 -3.64
CA ASP A 26 17.52 0.32 -3.31
C ASP A 26 16.67 1.26 -2.45
N THR A 27 15.37 1.31 -2.73
CA THR A 27 14.44 2.21 -2.05
C THR A 27 14.26 1.84 -0.56
N ALA A 28 14.32 0.57 -0.20
CA ALA A 28 14.11 0.11 1.18
C ALA A 28 15.12 0.71 2.19
N SER A 29 16.38 0.88 1.77
CA SER A 29 17.43 1.49 2.60
C SER A 29 17.20 3.00 2.81
N GLU A 30 16.80 3.72 1.76
CA GLU A 30 16.48 5.15 1.85
C GLU A 30 15.17 5.40 2.63
N VAL A 31 14.17 4.54 2.43
CA VAL A 31 12.89 4.57 3.13
C VAL A 31 13.08 4.40 4.63
N LYS A 32 14.02 3.57 5.09
CA LYS A 32 14.27 3.40 6.53
C LYS A 32 14.72 4.70 7.21
N GLY A 33 15.54 5.50 6.52
CA GLY A 33 15.99 6.81 7.01
C GLY A 33 14.90 7.88 6.97
N LYS A 34 14.14 7.94 5.87
CA LYS A 34 12.99 8.85 5.73
C LYS A 34 11.85 8.49 6.67
N ALA A 35 11.59 7.21 6.90
CA ALA A 35 10.55 6.71 7.82
C ALA A 35 10.78 7.18 9.25
N ARG A 36 12.03 7.24 9.72
CA ARG A 36 12.33 7.71 11.07
C ARG A 36 12.09 9.22 11.26
N ARG A 37 12.35 10.02 10.20
CA ARG A 37 11.99 11.45 10.19
C ARG A 37 10.48 11.66 10.05
N ALA A 38 9.84 10.86 9.19
CA ALA A 38 8.41 10.91 8.96
C ALA A 38 7.61 10.49 10.19
N ALA A 39 8.05 9.47 10.94
CA ALA A 39 7.41 9.05 12.19
C ALA A 39 7.37 10.18 13.24
N GLY A 40 8.42 11.02 13.30
CA GLY A 40 8.44 12.21 14.16
C GLY A 40 7.43 13.28 13.75
N ASN A 41 7.27 13.51 12.44
CA ASN A 41 6.28 14.46 11.91
C ASN A 41 4.85 13.90 11.91
N ALA A 42 4.70 12.58 11.78
CA ALA A 42 3.41 11.91 11.70
C ALA A 42 2.62 12.03 13.00
N GLN A 43 3.30 12.09 14.16
CA GLN A 43 2.63 12.28 15.46
C GLN A 43 1.86 13.60 15.53
N TYR A 44 2.32 14.65 14.85
CA TYR A 44 1.60 15.92 14.77
C TYR A 44 0.46 15.89 13.74
N GLY A 45 0.67 15.27 12.57
CA GLY A 45 -0.35 15.20 11.52
C GLY A 45 -1.46 14.17 11.77
N TYR A 46 -1.26 13.22 12.69
CA TYR A 46 -2.20 12.11 12.90
C TYR A 46 -3.58 12.59 13.37
N GLY A 47 -3.64 13.60 14.23
CA GLY A 47 -4.91 14.16 14.71
C GLY A 47 -5.76 14.71 13.56
N GLU A 48 -5.14 15.50 12.68
CA GLU A 48 -5.82 16.12 11.55
C GLU A 48 -6.32 15.10 10.51
N VAL A 49 -5.55 14.04 10.28
CA VAL A 49 -5.93 12.95 9.37
C VAL A 49 -7.13 12.18 9.91
N ILE A 50 -7.17 11.88 11.21
CA ILE A 50 -8.30 11.17 11.83
C ILE A 50 -9.59 12.00 11.74
N GLU A 51 -9.49 13.32 11.88
CA GLU A 51 -10.63 14.23 11.77
C GLU A 51 -11.16 14.30 10.32
N GLN A 52 -10.26 14.42 9.33
CA GLN A 52 -10.63 14.41 7.92
C GLN A 52 -11.21 13.06 7.46
N LEU A 53 -10.71 11.95 7.99
CA LEU A 53 -11.23 10.61 7.70
C LEU A 53 -12.65 10.41 8.25
N ARG A 54 -12.92 10.92 9.46
CA ARG A 54 -14.27 10.92 10.04
C ARG A 54 -15.24 11.70 9.15
N GLU A 55 -14.85 12.88 8.69
CA GLU A 55 -15.70 13.72 7.86
C GLU A 55 -15.93 13.10 6.46
N SER A 56 -14.90 12.48 5.90
CA SER A 56 -14.97 11.77 4.62
C SER A 56 -15.80 10.49 4.69
N ALA A 57 -15.77 9.77 5.81
CA ALA A 57 -16.60 8.58 6.02
C ALA A 57 -18.09 8.90 6.07
N VAL A 58 -18.46 10.06 6.64
CA VAL A 58 -19.85 10.53 6.69
C VAL A 58 -20.33 11.00 5.32
N LYS A 59 -19.46 11.68 4.54
CA LYS A 59 -19.82 12.23 3.22
C LYS A 59 -19.73 11.21 2.08
N ASN A 60 -18.77 10.29 2.13
CA ASN A 60 -18.44 9.36 1.05
C ASN A 60 -17.96 7.99 1.58
N PRO A 61 -18.89 7.14 2.07
CA PRO A 61 -18.56 5.86 2.69
C PRO A 61 -17.80 4.90 1.76
N ILE A 62 -18.10 4.91 0.46
CA ILE A 62 -17.41 4.07 -0.55
C ILE A 62 -15.95 4.52 -0.72
N GLY A 63 -15.69 5.83 -0.71
CA GLY A 63 -14.34 6.38 -0.82
C GLY A 63 -13.46 5.94 0.36
N THR A 64 -14.01 5.97 1.57
CA THR A 64 -13.31 5.49 2.77
C THR A 64 -12.99 4.00 2.69
N VAL A 65 -13.93 3.16 2.22
CA VAL A 65 -13.67 1.72 2.04
C VAL A 65 -12.57 1.47 1.03
N ALA A 66 -12.53 2.22 -0.08
CA ALA A 66 -11.47 2.10 -1.08
C ALA A 66 -10.10 2.47 -0.52
N ILE A 67 -10.00 3.55 0.28
CA ILE A 67 -8.75 3.94 0.96
C ILE A 67 -8.29 2.84 1.91
N VAL A 68 -9.20 2.34 2.75
CA VAL A 68 -8.90 1.25 3.71
C VAL A 68 -8.43 0.00 2.98
N ALA A 69 -9.12 -0.41 1.91
CA ALA A 69 -8.72 -1.55 1.08
C ALA A 69 -7.32 -1.35 0.46
N GLY A 70 -7.00 -0.14 0.01
CA GLY A 70 -5.67 0.21 -0.49
C GLY A 70 -4.57 0.06 0.56
N VAL A 71 -4.82 0.52 1.80
CA VAL A 71 -3.88 0.35 2.92
C VAL A 71 -3.66 -1.13 3.23
N PHE A 72 -4.74 -1.91 3.36
CA PHE A 72 -4.64 -3.35 3.62
C PHE A 72 -3.95 -4.10 2.49
N PHE A 73 -4.17 -3.71 1.23
CA PHE A 73 -3.49 -4.30 0.09
C PHE A 73 -1.97 -4.07 0.15
N VAL A 74 -1.53 -2.84 0.46
CA VAL A 74 -0.10 -2.53 0.59
C VAL A 74 0.52 -3.29 1.76
N VAL A 75 -0.14 -3.31 2.93
CA VAL A 75 0.35 -4.05 4.10
C VAL A 75 0.43 -5.55 3.79
N GLY A 76 -0.60 -6.12 3.16
CA GLY A 76 -0.64 -7.52 2.75
C GLY A 76 0.46 -7.87 1.74
N ALA A 77 0.71 -6.99 0.76
CA ALA A 77 1.78 -7.15 -0.22
C ALA A 77 3.18 -7.12 0.42
N ILE A 78 3.37 -6.32 1.48
CA ILE A 78 4.63 -6.28 2.25
C ILE A 78 4.83 -7.57 3.06
N TRP A 79 3.77 -8.09 3.67
CA TRP A 79 3.82 -9.30 4.49
C TRP A 79 3.91 -10.59 3.68
N SER A 80 3.35 -10.63 2.47
CA SER A 80 3.45 -11.75 1.52
C SER A 80 4.88 -12.05 1.06
N ARG A 81 5.86 -11.21 1.42
CA ARG A 81 7.27 -11.35 1.04
C ARG A 81 8.12 -12.05 2.12
N ARG A 82 7.52 -12.51 3.22
CA ARG A 82 8.12 -13.45 4.19
C ARG A 82 7.49 -14.82 4.10
#